data_AF-A0A9D0QWS3-F1
#
_entry.id   AF-A0A9D0QWS3-F1
#
_cell.length_a   1.000
_cell.length_b   1.000
_cell.length_c   1.000
_cell.angle_alpha   90.00
_cell.angle_beta   90.00
_cell.angle_gamma   90.00
#
_symmetry.space_group_name_H-M   'P 1'
#
loop_
_entity.id
_entity.type
_entity.pdbx_description
1 polymer ?
#
loop_
_entity_poly.entity_id
_entity_poly.type
_entity_poly.pdbx_seq_one_letter_code
_entity_poly.pdbx_strand_id
1 'polypeptide(L)'
;MTFALLAALAGCTSVPEMLPLPGGVKEEPLPVIEGSDRLEQLIAYFDLALHMSREEVKQEYAVQRKLLAPDDCNEPRLLAAMLLMNPSLKISSKMEKSSPLGPCLDEKNKMENLENYRLARILQVLLDEKGKLQSAQRRLVATRYRVNVLKQEIKGLNEKLEELKRIEDSIRGRE
;
A
#
# COMPACT_ATOMS: atom_id res chain seq x y z
N MET A 1 -55.27 51.63 34.51
CA MET A 1 -54.83 52.67 33.56
C MET A 1 -53.45 52.28 33.03
N THR A 2 -53.20 52.47 31.72
CA THR A 2 -51.89 52.63 31.03
C THR A 2 -50.73 51.65 31.34
N PHE A 3 -50.18 50.90 30.36
CA PHE A 3 -49.14 51.31 29.38
C PHE A 3 -47.86 51.88 30.06
N ALA A 4 -46.60 51.53 29.75
CA ALA A 4 -45.95 50.71 28.69
C ALA A 4 -44.57 50.20 29.24
N LEU A 5 -44.01 49.02 28.90
CA LEU A 5 -43.30 48.59 27.67
C LEU A 5 -41.84 49.11 27.54
N LEU A 6 -40.86 48.20 27.66
CA LEU A 6 -39.47 48.13 27.10
C LEU A 6 -38.79 46.92 27.78
N ALA A 7 -38.41 45.78 27.16
CA ALA A 7 -37.58 45.50 25.98
C ALA A 7 -36.12 46.03 26.13
N ALA A 8 -35.04 45.28 25.90
CA ALA A 8 -34.80 43.84 25.62
C ALA A 8 -33.31 43.53 25.99
N LEU A 9 -32.75 42.32 26.04
CA LEU A 9 -32.25 41.48 24.92
C LEU A 9 -31.41 40.31 25.50
N ALA A 10 -31.14 39.27 24.69
CA ALA A 10 -30.47 37.99 25.02
C ALA A 10 -31.29 37.09 26.01
N GLY A 11 -31.81 35.91 25.66
CA GLY A 11 -31.59 35.05 24.49
C GLY A 11 -30.41 34.09 24.72
N CYS A 12 -30.54 32.75 24.68
CA CYS A 12 -31.69 31.89 24.38
C CYS A 12 -31.66 30.54 25.13
N THR A 13 -32.82 29.89 25.17
CA THR A 13 -33.09 28.49 25.54
C THR A 13 -33.04 27.55 24.32
N SER A 14 -32.83 26.22 24.40
CA SER A 14 -32.33 25.31 25.46
C SER A 14 -32.43 23.84 24.95
N VAL A 15 -31.63 22.88 25.47
CA VAL A 15 -31.90 21.41 25.46
C VAL A 15 -31.80 20.75 24.04
N PRO A 16 -31.47 19.44 23.84
CA PRO A 16 -31.46 18.31 24.79
C PRO A 16 -30.19 17.46 24.95
N GLU A 17 -30.22 16.72 26.05
CA GLU A 17 -29.63 15.42 26.37
C GLU A 17 -29.45 14.46 25.17
N MET A 18 -28.24 13.91 24.99
CA MET A 18 -27.94 12.85 24.02
C MET A 18 -27.55 11.55 24.71
N LEU A 19 -28.10 10.44 24.20
CA LEU A 19 -27.89 9.07 24.67
C LEU A 19 -26.40 8.63 24.59
N PRO A 20 -25.90 7.83 25.55
CA PRO A 20 -24.57 7.22 25.43
C PRO A 20 -24.56 6.14 24.35
N LEU A 21 -23.68 6.29 23.36
CA LEU A 21 -23.42 5.27 22.34
C LEU A 21 -22.66 4.08 22.94
N PRO A 22 -22.96 2.83 22.55
CA PRO A 22 -22.28 1.65 23.07
C PRO A 22 -20.92 1.42 22.41
N GLY A 23 -19.93 1.02 23.21
CA GLY A 23 -18.79 0.23 22.74
C GLY A 23 -17.82 0.94 21.79
N GLY A 24 -17.12 1.96 22.27
CA GLY A 24 -15.84 2.32 21.66
C GLY A 24 -14.90 1.11 21.70
N VAL A 25 -14.40 0.69 20.53
CA VAL A 25 -13.32 -0.30 20.47
C VAL A 25 -12.13 0.29 21.22
N LYS A 26 -11.67 -0.40 22.27
CA LYS A 26 -10.38 -0.08 22.88
C LYS A 26 -9.32 -0.39 21.83
N GLU A 27 -8.79 0.65 21.20
CA GLU A 27 -7.44 0.60 20.63
C GLU A 27 -6.50 0.39 21.83
N GLU A 28 -6.16 -0.86 22.13
CA GLU A 28 -5.05 -1.15 23.02
C GLU A 28 -3.78 -0.65 22.32
N PRO A 29 -3.06 0.32 22.92
CA PRO A 29 -1.79 0.75 22.35
C PRO A 29 -0.83 -0.45 22.33
N LEU A 30 -0.11 -0.61 21.23
CA LEU A 30 0.88 -1.68 21.06
C LEU A 30 1.83 -1.72 22.27
N PRO A 31 2.23 -2.92 22.74
CA PRO A 31 2.98 -3.07 23.97
C PRO A 31 4.30 -2.30 23.91
N VAL A 32 4.49 -1.39 24.87
CA VAL A 32 5.76 -0.69 25.07
C VAL A 32 6.74 -1.70 25.68
N ILE A 33 7.71 -2.13 24.87
CA ILE A 33 8.81 -2.98 25.34
C ILE A 33 9.82 -2.07 26.06
N GLU A 34 9.73 -2.03 27.39
CA GLU A 34 10.70 -1.33 28.23
C GLU A 34 12.08 -2.02 28.14
N GLY A 35 13.08 -1.30 27.60
CA GLY A 35 14.50 -1.70 27.67
C GLY A 35 15.18 -2.16 26.38
N SER A 36 14.52 -2.08 25.22
CA SER A 36 15.12 -2.45 23.92
C SER A 36 15.85 -1.28 23.24
N ASP A 37 16.95 -1.55 22.55
CA ASP A 37 17.59 -0.55 21.68
C ASP A 37 16.61 -0.07 20.59
N ARG A 38 16.69 1.21 20.22
CA ARG A 38 15.80 1.81 19.19
C ARG A 38 15.79 1.02 17.87
N LEU A 39 16.94 0.41 17.52
CA LEU A 39 17.07 -0.46 16.36
C LEU A 39 16.27 -1.76 16.50
N GLU A 40 16.21 -2.36 17.69
CA GLU A 40 15.43 -3.57 17.96
C GLU A 40 13.92 -3.32 17.82
N GLN A 41 13.43 -2.16 18.29
CA GLN A 41 12.04 -1.74 18.09
C GLN A 41 11.69 -1.61 16.62
N LEU A 42 12.58 -1.00 15.83
CA LEU A 42 12.43 -0.84 14.39
C LEU A 42 12.48 -2.18 13.63
N ILE A 43 13.28 -3.15 14.10
CA ILE A 43 13.31 -4.53 13.56
C ILE A 43 12.02 -5.28 13.92
N ALA A 44 11.60 -5.26 15.18
CA ALA A 44 10.37 -5.91 15.64
C ALA A 44 9.12 -5.34 14.93
N TYR A 45 9.08 -4.02 14.71
CA TYR A 45 8.04 -3.38 13.91
C TYR A 45 8.09 -3.83 12.44
N PHE A 46 9.27 -3.96 11.84
CA PHE A 46 9.41 -4.45 10.47
C PHE A 46 8.88 -5.88 10.33
N ASP A 47 9.23 -6.77 11.26
CA ASP A 47 8.73 -8.15 11.28
C ASP A 47 7.21 -8.20 11.46
N LEU A 48 6.64 -7.38 12.36
CA LEU A 48 5.19 -7.23 12.49
C LEU A 48 4.56 -6.73 11.19
N ALA A 49 5.12 -5.69 10.57
CA ALA A 49 4.62 -5.09 9.34
C ALA A 49 4.63 -6.07 8.15
N LEU A 50 5.53 -7.06 8.13
CA LEU A 50 5.54 -8.13 7.12
C LEU A 50 4.38 -9.13 7.29
N HIS A 51 3.89 -9.34 8.51
CA HIS A 51 2.86 -10.32 8.85
C HIS A 51 1.44 -9.72 8.97
N MET A 52 1.32 -8.41 9.15
CA MET A 52 0.04 -7.70 9.11
C MET A 52 -0.78 -8.03 7.84
N SER A 53 -2.11 -8.11 8.01
CA SER A 53 -3.06 -8.20 6.90
C SER A 53 -3.05 -6.94 6.06
N ARG A 54 -3.53 -7.05 4.82
CA ARG A 54 -3.58 -5.92 3.87
C ARG A 54 -4.41 -4.75 4.39
N GLU A 55 -5.41 -5.00 5.23
CA GLU A 55 -6.31 -4.01 5.79
C GLU A 55 -5.65 -3.27 6.97
N GLU A 56 -4.98 -3.99 7.88
CA GLU A 56 -4.17 -3.42 8.95
C GLU A 56 -3.05 -2.54 8.39
N VAL A 57 -2.28 -3.02 7.40
CA VAL A 57 -1.20 -2.21 6.79
C VAL A 57 -1.74 -0.93 6.15
N LYS A 58 -2.94 -0.94 5.55
CA LYS A 58 -3.55 0.29 5.01
C LYS A 58 -3.93 1.28 6.10
N GLN A 59 -4.49 0.79 7.22
CA GLN A 59 -4.87 1.61 8.36
C GLN A 59 -3.63 2.22 8.99
N GLU A 60 -2.65 1.39 9.33
CA GLU A 60 -1.38 1.80 9.93
C GLU A 60 -0.61 2.77 9.01
N TYR A 61 -0.55 2.50 7.71
CA TYR A 61 0.08 3.42 6.76
C TYR A 61 -0.66 4.77 6.68
N ALA A 62 -1.99 4.79 6.86
CA ALA A 62 -2.75 6.03 6.94
C ALA A 62 -2.55 6.77 8.27
N VAL A 63 -2.28 6.08 9.38
CA VAL A 63 -1.87 6.67 10.66
C VAL A 63 -0.48 7.31 10.51
N GLN A 64 0.52 6.52 10.14
CA GLN A 64 1.90 7.00 9.97
C GLN A 64 1.98 8.17 8.97
N ARG A 65 1.21 8.12 7.87
CA ARG A 65 1.16 9.19 6.88
C ARG A 65 0.64 10.54 7.42
N LYS A 66 -0.23 10.53 8.44
CA LYS A 66 -0.71 11.78 9.10
C LYS A 66 0.37 12.43 9.97
N LEU A 67 1.37 11.66 10.39
CA LEU A 67 2.47 12.10 11.27
C LEU A 67 3.74 12.50 10.50
N LEU A 68 3.68 12.56 9.15
CA LEU A 68 4.81 12.97 8.32
C LEU A 68 4.94 14.50 8.29
N ALA A 69 5.95 15.04 8.97
CA ALA A 69 6.43 16.39 8.71
C ALA A 69 7.10 16.43 7.32
N PRO A 70 6.78 17.38 6.41
CA PRO A 70 7.14 17.31 4.99
C PRO A 70 8.62 17.05 4.68
N ASP A 71 9.52 17.72 5.41
CA ASP A 71 10.95 17.81 5.10
C ASP A 71 11.85 17.12 6.13
N ASP A 72 11.30 16.52 7.18
CA ASP A 72 12.07 15.88 8.26
C ASP A 72 12.17 14.37 8.09
N CYS A 73 13.32 13.81 8.47
CA CYS A 73 13.48 12.38 8.67
C CYS A 73 13.05 11.97 10.08
N ASN A 74 11.74 11.79 10.26
CA ASN A 74 11.17 11.30 11.51
C ASN A 74 10.90 9.79 11.49
N GLU A 75 10.66 9.21 12.67
CA GLU A 75 10.36 7.79 12.82
C GLU A 75 9.11 7.34 12.03
N PRO A 76 7.96 8.07 12.05
CA PRO A 76 6.81 7.75 11.20
C PRO A 76 7.13 7.58 9.70
N ARG A 77 8.13 8.30 9.18
CA ARG A 77 8.60 8.16 7.79
C ARG A 77 9.31 6.83 7.53
N LEU A 78 10.10 6.34 8.50
CA LEU A 78 10.74 5.03 8.46
C LEU A 78 9.71 3.90 8.62
N LEU A 79 8.81 4.03 9.60
CA LEU A 79 7.70 3.08 9.82
C LEU A 79 6.77 2.99 8.59
N ALA A 80 6.44 4.13 7.96
CA ALA A 80 5.67 4.17 6.72
C ALA A 80 6.38 3.44 5.56
N ALA A 81 7.71 3.54 5.45
CA ALA A 81 8.48 2.82 4.44
C ALA A 81 8.55 1.31 4.73
N MET A 82 8.64 0.91 6.00
CA MET A 82 8.58 -0.48 6.45
C MET A 82 7.24 -1.14 6.09
N LEU A 83 6.12 -0.47 6.34
CA LEU A 83 4.79 -0.94 5.93
C LEU A 83 4.68 -1.18 4.43
N LEU A 84 5.30 -0.33 3.60
CA LEU A 84 5.32 -0.49 2.14
C LEU A 84 6.06 -1.76 1.69
N MET A 85 6.85 -2.41 2.56
CA MET A 85 7.47 -3.71 2.27
C MET A 85 6.50 -4.89 2.38
N ASN A 86 5.39 -4.80 3.11
CA ASN A 86 4.41 -5.90 3.27
C ASN A 86 4.02 -6.54 1.91
N PRO A 87 4.18 -7.87 1.72
CA PRO A 87 3.96 -8.53 0.42
C PRO A 87 2.57 -8.32 -0.19
N SER A 88 1.54 -8.10 0.64
CA SER A 88 0.16 -7.90 0.23
C SER A 88 -0.11 -6.50 -0.36
N LEU A 89 0.82 -5.54 -0.18
CA LEU A 89 0.80 -4.26 -0.86
C LEU A 89 1.47 -4.33 -2.24
N LYS A 90 0.67 -4.02 -3.26
CA LYS A 90 1.16 -3.71 -4.62
C LYS A 90 1.68 -2.28 -4.64
N ILE A 91 2.98 -2.10 -4.86
CA ILE A 91 3.58 -0.79 -5.07
C ILE A 91 3.08 -0.25 -6.42
N SER A 92 2.50 0.94 -6.40
CA SER A 92 2.11 1.64 -7.63
C SER A 92 3.31 2.39 -8.21
N SER A 93 3.34 2.59 -9.52
CA SER A 93 4.38 3.39 -10.17
C SER A 93 4.37 4.89 -9.79
N LYS A 94 3.35 5.34 -9.03
CA LYS A 94 3.35 6.64 -8.37
C LYS A 94 4.14 6.61 -7.05
N MET A 95 4.07 5.51 -6.30
CA MET A 95 4.88 5.30 -5.09
C MET A 95 6.37 5.11 -5.43
N GLU A 96 6.69 4.42 -6.53
CA GLU A 96 8.08 4.33 -7.06
C GLU A 96 8.70 5.73 -7.31
N LYS A 97 7.89 6.72 -7.70
CA LYS A 97 8.34 8.10 -7.99
C LYS A 97 8.30 9.04 -6.79
N SER A 98 7.71 8.63 -5.67
CA SER A 98 7.54 9.45 -4.47
C SER A 98 7.75 8.59 -3.22
N SER A 99 8.94 8.00 -3.13
CA SER A 99 9.35 7.27 -1.93
C SER A 99 9.20 8.18 -0.70
N PRO A 100 8.55 7.73 0.39
CA PRO A 100 8.46 8.52 1.60
C PRO A 100 9.85 8.81 2.20
N LEU A 101 10.89 8.08 1.80
CA LEU A 101 12.23 8.21 2.37
C LEU A 101 13.03 9.41 1.86
N GLY A 102 12.54 10.20 0.89
CA GLY A 102 13.28 11.32 0.28
C GLY A 102 14.08 12.18 1.27
N PRO A 103 13.44 12.79 2.29
CA PRO A 103 14.14 13.55 3.32
C PRO A 103 15.16 12.75 4.15
N CYS A 104 14.88 11.47 4.45
CA CYS A 104 15.82 10.59 5.14
C CYS A 104 17.06 10.21 4.31
N LEU A 105 17.03 10.45 3.00
CA LEU A 105 18.14 10.17 2.09
C LEU A 105 18.98 11.43 1.77
N ASP A 106 18.65 12.57 2.38
CA ASP A 106 19.43 13.81 2.29
C ASP A 106 20.78 13.70 3.01
N GLU A 107 21.80 14.37 2.47
CA GLU A 107 23.15 14.46 3.06
C GLU A 107 23.13 15.21 4.41
N LYS A 108 22.16 16.09 4.65
CA LYS A 108 21.93 16.66 6.00
C LYS A 108 21.68 15.56 7.04
N ASN A 109 20.75 14.64 6.74
CA ASN A 109 20.41 13.53 7.65
C ASN A 109 21.54 12.52 7.81
N LYS A 110 22.42 12.35 6.81
CA LYS A 110 23.64 11.54 6.94
C LYS A 110 24.61 12.06 8.02
N MET A 111 24.67 13.39 8.19
CA MET A 111 25.53 14.04 9.17
C MET A 111 24.86 14.12 10.56
N GLU A 112 23.56 14.41 10.60
CA GLU A 112 22.81 14.60 11.85
C GLU A 112 22.28 13.29 12.46
N ASN A 113 21.94 12.29 11.64
CA ASN A 113 21.42 10.99 12.09
C ASN A 113 21.79 9.85 11.12
N LEU A 114 23.07 9.45 11.19
CA LEU A 114 23.66 8.43 10.31
C LEU A 114 22.93 7.07 10.36
N GLU A 115 22.31 6.72 11.48
CA GLU A 115 21.54 5.49 11.64
C GLU A 115 20.24 5.52 10.83
N ASN A 116 19.45 6.58 10.97
CA ASN A 116 18.25 6.79 10.16
C ASN A 116 18.58 6.84 8.67
N TYR A 117 19.68 7.49 8.31
CA TYR A 117 20.15 7.56 6.92
C TYR A 117 20.52 6.17 6.36
N ARG A 118 21.24 5.35 7.13
CA ARG A 118 21.60 3.97 6.75
C ARG A 118 20.35 3.10 6.61
N LEU A 119 19.43 3.17 7.57
CA LEU A 119 18.18 2.42 7.54
C LEU A 119 17.30 2.85 6.36
N ALA A 120 17.17 4.14 6.09
CA ALA A 120 16.47 4.66 4.93
C ALA A 120 17.10 4.19 3.61
N ARG A 121 18.44 4.14 3.49
CA ARG A 121 19.10 3.56 2.30
C ARG A 121 18.76 2.08 2.13
N ILE A 122 18.76 1.29 3.20
CA ILE A 122 18.39 -0.14 3.15
C ILE A 122 16.93 -0.30 2.71
N LEU A 123 16.01 0.45 3.33
CA LEU A 123 14.58 0.43 2.99
C LEU A 123 14.33 0.88 1.54
N GLN A 124 15.07 1.88 1.03
CA GLN A 124 14.96 2.31 -0.36
C GLN A 124 15.36 1.20 -1.34
N VAL A 125 16.51 0.54 -1.10
CA VAL A 125 16.96 -0.60 -1.93
C VAL A 125 15.93 -1.74 -1.90
N LEU A 126 15.38 -2.06 -0.73
CA LEU A 126 14.34 -3.09 -0.58
C LEU A 126 13.05 -2.72 -1.33
N LEU A 127 12.61 -1.47 -1.28
CA LEU A 127 11.44 -0.98 -2.02
C LEU A 127 11.67 -1.03 -3.54
N ASP A 128 12.85 -0.66 -4.01
CA ASP A 128 13.21 -0.71 -5.43
C ASP A 128 13.25 -2.15 -5.97
N GLU A 129 13.86 -3.09 -5.22
CA GLU A 129 13.85 -4.52 -5.58
C GLU A 129 12.45 -5.12 -5.53
N LYS A 130 11.62 -4.72 -4.55
CA LYS A 130 10.20 -5.13 -4.52
C LYS A 130 9.43 -4.60 -5.73
N GLY A 131 9.66 -3.35 -6.16
CA GLY A 131 9.08 -2.78 -7.37
C GLY A 131 9.49 -3.57 -8.63
N LYS A 132 10.79 -3.88 -8.77
CA LYS A 132 11.33 -4.73 -9.85
C LYS A 132 10.68 -6.12 -9.84
N LEU A 133 10.58 -6.77 -8.69
CA LEU A 133 9.96 -8.09 -8.54
C LEU A 133 8.47 -8.07 -8.96
N GLN A 134 7.70 -7.08 -8.49
CA GLN A 134 6.29 -6.92 -8.88
C GLN A 134 6.12 -6.56 -10.37
N SER A 135 7.09 -5.86 -10.97
CA SER A 135 7.14 -5.61 -12.42
C SER A 135 7.43 -6.90 -13.21
N ALA A 136 8.42 -7.68 -12.78
CA ALA A 136 8.77 -8.97 -13.38
C ALA A 136 7.62 -9.99 -13.29
N GLN A 137 6.94 -10.07 -12.14
CA GLN A 137 5.78 -10.94 -11.95
C GLN A 137 4.61 -10.55 -12.87
N ARG A 138 4.33 -9.26 -13.05
CA ARG A 138 3.33 -8.76 -14.03
C ARG A 138 3.70 -9.17 -15.46
N ARG A 139 4.96 -9.03 -15.86
CA ARG A 139 5.45 -9.48 -17.17
C ARG A 139 5.30 -10.99 -17.35
N LEU A 140 5.64 -11.79 -16.35
CA LEU A 140 5.52 -13.25 -16.38
C LEU A 140 4.05 -13.69 -16.59
N VAL A 141 3.10 -13.05 -15.90
CA VAL A 141 1.65 -13.33 -16.08
C VAL A 141 1.20 -12.98 -17.50
N ALA A 142 1.59 -11.82 -18.02
CA ALA A 142 1.26 -11.41 -19.39
C ALA A 142 1.86 -12.36 -20.45
N THR A 143 3.11 -12.79 -20.28
CA THR A 143 3.76 -13.77 -21.16
C THR A 143 3.08 -15.13 -21.10
N ARG A 144 2.70 -15.63 -19.90
CA ARG A 144 1.95 -16.88 -19.75
C ARG A 144 0.60 -16.82 -20.45
N TYR A 145 -0.12 -15.70 -20.33
CA TYR A 145 -1.37 -15.47 -21.07
C TYR A 145 -1.14 -15.53 -22.59
N ARG A 146 -0.14 -14.80 -23.11
CA ARG A 146 0.20 -14.81 -24.55
C ARG A 146 0.58 -16.21 -25.06
N VAL A 147 1.34 -16.99 -24.28
CA VAL A 147 1.69 -18.38 -24.62
C VAL A 147 0.44 -19.26 -24.70
N ASN A 148 -0.54 -19.07 -23.81
CA ASN A 148 -1.79 -19.84 -23.86
C ASN A 148 -2.66 -19.48 -25.08
N VAL A 149 -2.74 -18.18 -25.44
CA VAL A 149 -3.42 -17.73 -26.67
C VAL A 149 -2.76 -18.35 -27.91
N LEU A 150 -1.42 -18.24 -28.04
CA LEU A 150 -0.68 -18.83 -29.16
C LEU A 150 -0.87 -20.37 -29.26
N LYS A 151 -0.96 -21.08 -28.11
CA LYS A 151 -1.27 -22.51 -28.10
C LYS A 151 -2.68 -22.83 -28.62
N GLN A 152 -3.66 -21.98 -28.32
CA GLN A 152 -5.02 -22.12 -28.85
C GLN A 152 -5.08 -21.84 -30.36
N GLU A 153 -4.38 -20.79 -30.82
CA GLU A 153 -4.24 -20.47 -32.24
C GLU A 153 -3.58 -21.63 -33.02
N ILE A 154 -2.48 -22.18 -32.52
CA ILE A 154 -1.81 -23.35 -33.13
C ILE A 154 -2.76 -24.56 -33.21
N LYS A 155 -3.55 -24.82 -32.16
CA LYS A 155 -4.53 -25.92 -32.17
C LYS A 155 -5.59 -25.70 -33.27
N GLY A 156 -6.17 -24.50 -33.35
CA GLY A 156 -7.17 -24.17 -34.37
C GLY A 156 -6.62 -24.15 -35.80
N LEU A 157 -5.35 -23.78 -35.99
CA LEU A 157 -4.67 -23.88 -37.29
C LEU A 157 -4.44 -25.33 -37.70
N ASN A 158 -4.03 -26.19 -36.77
CA ASN A 158 -3.87 -27.64 -37.03
C ASN A 158 -5.22 -28.29 -37.36
N GLU A 159 -6.30 -27.95 -36.65
CA GLU A 159 -7.65 -28.45 -36.94
C GLU A 159 -8.10 -28.06 -38.36
N LYS A 160 -7.86 -26.81 -38.79
CA LYS A 160 -8.11 -26.35 -40.17
C LYS A 160 -7.22 -27.03 -41.21
N LEU A 161 -5.96 -27.30 -40.89
CA LEU A 161 -5.05 -28.03 -41.77
C LEU A 161 -5.57 -29.45 -42.05
N GLU A 162 -6.01 -30.16 -41.00
CA GLU A 162 -6.59 -31.51 -41.13
C GLU A 162 -7.97 -31.53 -41.79
N GLU A 163 -8.72 -30.42 -41.77
CA GLU A 163 -9.92 -30.23 -42.60
C GLU A 163 -9.55 -30.05 -44.08
N LEU A 164 -8.59 -29.17 -44.39
CA LEU A 164 -8.13 -28.93 -45.76
C LEU A 164 -7.53 -30.17 -46.42
N LYS A 165 -6.73 -30.98 -45.70
CA LYS A 165 -6.23 -32.27 -46.20
C LYS A 165 -7.35 -33.22 -46.58
N ARG A 166 -8.37 -33.36 -45.71
CA ARG A 166 -9.55 -34.21 -45.99
C ARG A 166 -10.35 -33.74 -47.21
N ILE A 167 -10.39 -32.43 -47.46
CA ILE A 167 -10.98 -31.86 -48.68
C ILE A 167 -10.12 -32.23 -49.90
N GLU A 168 -8.79 -32.08 -49.83
CA GLU A 168 -7.86 -32.46 -50.91
C GLU A 168 -7.96 -33.96 -51.27
N ASP A 169 -7.93 -34.83 -50.27
CA ASP A 169 -8.09 -36.29 -50.45
C ASP A 169 -9.44 -36.63 -51.10
N SER A 170 -10.52 -35.95 -50.68
CA SER A 170 -11.85 -36.13 -51.28
C SER A 170 -11.98 -35.59 -52.72
N ILE A 171 -11.08 -34.70 -53.15
CA ILE A 171 -11.03 -34.23 -54.54
C ILE A 171 -10.22 -35.23 -55.38
N ARG A 172 -9.01 -35.59 -54.94
CA ARG A 172 -8.14 -36.56 -55.63
C ARG A 172 -8.81 -37.93 -55.84
N GLY A 173 -9.65 -38.37 -54.90
CA GLY A 173 -10.40 -39.63 -55.02
C GLY A 173 -11.58 -39.62 -56.01
N ARG A 174 -11.77 -38.53 -56.78
CA ARG A 174 -12.80 -38.40 -57.83
C ARG A 174 -12.23 -38.27 -59.24
N GLU A 175 -10.91 -38.26 -59.37
CA GLU A 175 -10.15 -38.27 -60.64
C GLU A 175 -9.66 -39.70 -60.96
#